data_AF-A0A970I8D0-F1
#
_entry.id   AF-A0A970I8D0-F1
#
_cell.length_a   1.000
_cell.length_b   1.000
_cell.length_c   1.000
_cell.angle_alpha   90.00
_cell.angle_beta   90.00
_cell.angle_gamma   90.00
#
_symmetry.space_group_name_H-M   'P 1'
#
loop_
_entity.id
_entity.type
_entity.pdbx_description
1 polymer ?
#
loop_
_entity_poly.entity_id
_entity_poly.type
_entity_poly.pdbx_seq_one_letter_code
_entity_poly.pdbx_strand_id
1 'polypeptide(L)'
;MEFSRRKFIISSVLSTAGLTVFSTPLSYPANFISSLTDPNIEALLSQAASARSNGDYVLSENIYNQVISLVPEEIRAYFGLRKTYLTQKHKEYNVVRLFEQAVNSNPENIRLICQLAKEYTSVALGNKQVEQMLNYETPLLEMAQDLYNLALSLNPEGPSPLARGGGQEDQSTEGGDNGGSSDSIAEVGLEKVETKIDQQAGVVDARDNPSMKTQRRSHQVTFKNRFNELSDSQLASKLNTLKAKPDAQKRAKHIKELYRLNINRKKVSDDYLGACTLAYQLHLFDKDDTNSLGLYRKLALRANQFAQLTTVMKNNDILQGTFWSKLGYFDALKKQYEASPNTSIRNSATTTINQLIHNFNLTPLMNVELGFRKLEMSFMNQNFPDAKNNLIEIGNLLFGSLNPHDAVRFSKAYSKYFVVTQQRDLAMKFIDLLINPESPVDELLINQDSLNKIIVDYNSNVMVEKPQHLDQLYKLREKLYSNSTL
;
A
#
# COMPACT_ATOMS: atom_id res chain seq x y z
N MET A 1 32.79 -2.12 -6.10
CA MET A 1 32.23 -0.78 -6.36
C MET A 1 30.72 -0.88 -6.11
N GLU A 2 30.29 -0.47 -4.91
CA GLU A 2 28.94 -0.70 -4.39
C GLU A 2 27.97 0.36 -4.92
N PHE A 3 26.88 -0.06 -5.56
CA PHE A 3 25.85 0.82 -6.12
C PHE A 3 24.73 1.07 -5.11
N SER A 4 24.58 2.32 -4.65
CA SER A 4 23.51 2.73 -3.73
C SER A 4 22.24 3.18 -4.47
N ARG A 5 21.09 2.67 -4.00
CA ARG A 5 19.73 2.88 -4.53
C ARG A 5 19.15 4.26 -4.17
N ARG A 6 19.66 5.35 -4.75
CA ARG A 6 19.07 6.70 -4.55
C ARG A 6 18.95 7.53 -5.83
N LYS A 7 18.15 7.06 -6.80
CA LYS A 7 17.54 7.91 -7.85
C LYS A 7 16.14 7.43 -8.23
N PHE A 8 15.16 7.66 -7.36
CA PHE A 8 13.73 7.48 -7.70
C PHE A 8 12.82 8.62 -7.18
N ILE A 9 13.36 9.77 -6.80
CA ILE A 9 12.53 10.94 -6.44
C ILE A 9 13.11 12.21 -7.08
N ILE A 10 13.36 12.19 -8.40
CA ILE A 10 13.60 13.40 -9.19
C ILE A 10 13.04 13.18 -10.60
N SER A 11 11.71 13.10 -10.73
CA SER A 11 11.03 13.23 -12.03
C SER A 11 9.55 13.63 -11.88
N SER A 12 9.25 14.52 -10.94
CA SER A 12 7.89 15.07 -10.77
C SER A 12 7.95 16.57 -10.46
N VAL A 13 8.67 17.31 -11.30
CA VAL A 13 8.65 18.78 -11.37
C VAL A 13 8.34 19.13 -12.83
N LEU A 14 7.53 20.18 -13.02
CA LEU A 14 6.86 20.67 -14.24
C LEU A 14 5.48 20.00 -14.47
N SER A 15 4.32 20.69 -14.48
CA SER A 15 4.01 22.12 -14.63
C SER A 15 2.59 22.39 -14.15
N THR A 16 2.36 23.53 -13.48
CA THR A 16 1.31 24.50 -13.86
C THR A 16 1.46 25.77 -13.01
N ALA A 17 1.80 26.84 -13.71
CA ALA A 17 1.90 28.19 -13.20
C ALA A 17 0.52 28.87 -13.21
N GLY A 18 0.38 29.89 -12.35
CA GLY A 18 -0.41 31.07 -12.67
C GLY A 18 -1.74 31.20 -11.94
N LEU A 19 -1.74 31.86 -10.77
CA LEU A 19 -2.78 32.80 -10.40
C LEU A 19 -2.16 33.83 -9.43
N THR A 20 -2.06 35.06 -9.91
CA THR A 20 -1.56 36.23 -9.20
C THR A 20 -2.72 37.11 -8.71
N VAL A 21 -2.45 37.82 -7.61
CA VAL A 21 -3.09 39.06 -7.11
C VAL A 21 -4.41 38.90 -6.36
N PHE A 22 -4.37 39.12 -5.04
CA PHE A 22 -5.05 40.23 -4.34
C PHE A 22 -4.40 40.40 -2.95
N SER A 23 -3.44 41.33 -2.87
CA SER A 23 -2.96 41.87 -1.59
C SER A 23 -3.89 43.00 -1.17
N THR A 24 -4.73 42.77 -0.18
CA THR A 24 -5.38 43.85 0.57
C THR A 24 -4.63 44.05 1.90
N PRO A 25 -4.30 45.29 2.28
CA PRO A 25 -3.82 45.55 3.63
C PRO A 25 -5.03 45.55 4.56
N LEU A 26 -5.18 44.51 5.38
CA LEU A 26 -6.11 44.52 6.50
C LEU A 26 -5.55 45.42 7.60
N SER A 27 -6.00 46.68 7.62
CA SER A 27 -5.89 47.57 8.77
C SER A 27 -6.81 47.05 9.86
N TYR A 28 -6.25 46.55 10.96
CA TYR A 28 -7.02 46.26 12.18
C TYR A 28 -7.19 47.56 12.98
N PRO A 29 -8.42 47.92 13.39
CA PRO A 29 -8.59 48.92 14.42
C PRO A 29 -8.19 48.32 15.76
N ALA A 30 -7.29 49.01 16.45
CA ALA A 30 -7.17 48.91 17.89
C ALA A 30 -8.50 49.30 18.54
N ASN A 31 -8.81 48.65 19.68
CA ASN A 31 -9.95 48.84 20.57
C ASN A 31 -11.11 47.85 20.38
N PHE A 32 -11.02 46.73 21.10
CA PHE A 32 -12.20 46.09 21.66
C PHE A 32 -11.90 45.70 23.11
N ILE A 33 -11.99 46.67 24.02
CA ILE A 33 -12.16 46.43 25.45
C ILE A 33 -13.47 47.09 25.85
N SER A 34 -14.48 46.25 26.06
CA SER A 34 -15.72 46.49 26.81
C SER A 34 -16.43 45.14 26.89
N SER A 35 -17.00 44.64 27.98
CA SER A 35 -17.20 45.07 29.36
C SER A 35 -17.71 43.83 30.12
N LEU A 36 -17.51 43.77 31.43
CA LEU A 36 -17.83 42.63 32.31
C LEU A 36 -19.26 42.08 32.18
N THR A 37 -19.35 40.78 31.93
CA THR A 37 -20.18 39.76 32.63
C THR A 37 -19.48 38.42 32.39
N ASP A 38 -19.41 37.54 33.39
CA ASP A 38 -18.67 36.25 33.42
C ASP A 38 -18.11 35.77 32.06
N PRO A 39 -16.77 35.67 31.89
CA PRO A 39 -16.21 35.19 30.63
C PRO A 39 -16.75 33.78 30.38
N ASN A 40 -17.56 33.62 29.34
CA ASN A 40 -18.03 32.31 28.92
C ASN A 40 -16.83 31.52 28.37
N ILE A 41 -16.13 30.84 29.28
CA ILE A 41 -14.91 30.06 28.99
C ILE A 41 -15.18 29.04 27.87
N GLU A 42 -16.39 28.46 27.85
CA GLU A 42 -16.78 27.51 26.80
C GLU A 42 -16.84 28.18 25.42
N ALA A 43 -17.39 29.39 25.33
CA ALA A 43 -17.41 30.16 24.08
C ALA A 43 -15.99 30.52 23.61
N LEU A 44 -15.10 30.91 24.53
CA LEU A 44 -13.70 31.21 24.22
C LEU A 44 -12.95 29.95 23.73
N LEU A 45 -13.11 28.81 24.41
CA LEU A 45 -12.49 27.55 24.01
C LEU A 45 -12.98 27.08 22.63
N SER A 46 -14.28 27.22 22.35
CA SER A 46 -14.88 26.89 21.05
C SER A 46 -14.40 27.84 19.94
N GLN A 47 -14.29 29.13 20.23
CA GLN A 47 -13.76 30.13 19.31
C GLN A 47 -12.28 29.85 18.98
N ALA A 48 -11.45 29.56 19.98
CA ALA A 48 -10.05 29.20 19.78
C ALA A 48 -9.91 27.93 18.94
N ALA A 49 -10.70 26.90 19.24
CA ALA A 49 -10.69 25.65 18.48
C ALA A 49 -11.10 25.85 17.01
N SER A 50 -12.04 26.75 16.75
CA SER A 50 -12.48 27.14 15.40
C SER A 50 -11.41 27.93 14.66
N ALA A 51 -10.78 28.91 15.32
CA ALA A 51 -9.67 29.68 14.76
C ALA A 51 -8.51 28.78 14.33
N ARG A 52 -8.11 27.82 15.18
CA ARG A 52 -7.09 26.81 14.85
C ARG A 52 -7.49 25.95 13.65
N SER A 53 -8.73 25.47 13.59
CA SER A 53 -9.23 24.65 12.47
C SER A 53 -9.25 25.43 11.15
N ASN A 54 -9.43 26.75 11.21
CA ASN A 54 -9.39 27.66 10.06
C ASN A 54 -7.97 28.10 9.67
N GLY A 55 -6.93 27.67 10.42
CA GLY A 55 -5.54 28.04 10.17
C GLY A 55 -5.10 29.38 10.77
N ASP A 56 -5.95 30.06 11.54
CA ASP A 56 -5.61 31.28 12.27
C ASP A 56 -5.01 30.94 13.63
N TYR A 57 -3.73 30.58 13.61
CA TYR A 57 -3.02 30.12 14.81
C TYR A 57 -2.71 31.25 15.80
N VAL A 58 -2.52 32.48 15.33
CA VAL A 58 -2.22 33.64 16.19
C VAL A 58 -3.45 34.01 17.02
N LEU A 59 -4.63 34.07 16.38
CA LEU A 59 -5.87 34.30 17.09
C LEU A 59 -6.16 33.17 18.09
N SER A 60 -5.97 31.91 17.66
CA SER A 60 -6.14 30.76 18.55
C SER A 60 -5.21 30.81 19.77
N GLU A 61 -3.94 31.18 19.58
CA GLU A 61 -2.96 31.32 20.67
C GLU A 61 -3.38 32.41 21.65
N ASN A 62 -3.76 33.58 21.15
CA ASN A 62 -4.21 34.69 21.99
C ASN A 62 -5.44 34.33 22.83
N ILE A 63 -6.43 33.64 22.25
CA ILE A 63 -7.65 33.25 22.98
C ILE A 63 -7.32 32.18 24.03
N TYR A 64 -6.49 31.17 23.72
CA TYR A 64 -6.10 30.18 24.74
C TYR A 64 -5.29 30.81 25.88
N ASN A 65 -4.36 31.73 25.57
CA ASN A 65 -3.63 32.47 26.61
C ASN A 65 -4.57 33.35 27.45
N GLN A 66 -5.58 33.95 26.85
CA GLN A 66 -6.62 34.69 27.56
C GLN A 66 -7.37 33.77 28.53
N VAL A 67 -7.81 32.58 28.09
CA VAL A 67 -8.46 31.61 28.97
C VAL A 67 -7.55 31.19 30.13
N ILE A 68 -6.27 30.88 29.86
CA ILE A 68 -5.29 30.53 30.89
C ILE A 68 -5.10 31.66 31.91
N SER A 69 -5.08 32.92 31.45
CA SER A 69 -4.97 34.09 32.35
C SER A 69 -6.19 34.32 33.22
N LEU A 70 -7.39 33.93 32.73
CA LEU A 70 -8.65 34.06 33.45
C LEU A 70 -8.89 32.91 34.42
N VAL A 71 -8.57 31.68 34.00
CA VAL A 71 -8.78 30.44 34.76
C VAL A 71 -7.53 29.55 34.59
N PRO A 72 -6.50 29.73 35.44
CA PRO A 72 -5.25 28.97 35.35
C PRO A 72 -5.40 27.45 35.52
N GLU A 73 -6.51 27.00 36.11
CA GLU A 73 -6.87 25.59 36.31
C GLU A 73 -7.56 24.96 35.08
N GLU A 74 -7.93 25.74 34.06
CA GLU A 74 -8.64 25.25 32.87
C GLU A 74 -7.69 24.45 31.95
N ILE A 75 -7.60 23.15 32.23
CA ILE A 75 -6.73 22.20 31.53
C ILE A 75 -6.98 22.22 30.01
N ARG A 76 -8.24 22.38 29.56
CA ARG A 76 -8.56 22.34 28.13
C ARG A 76 -7.85 23.44 27.35
N ALA A 77 -7.58 24.59 27.96
CA ALA A 77 -6.86 25.69 27.33
C ALA A 77 -5.40 25.33 27.04
N TYR A 78 -4.68 24.72 27.99
CA TYR A 78 -3.32 24.24 27.78
C TYR A 78 -3.22 23.19 26.68
N PHE A 79 -4.13 22.21 26.68
CA PHE A 79 -4.17 21.17 25.64
C PHE A 79 -4.57 21.74 24.26
N GLY A 80 -5.44 22.74 24.22
CA GLY A 80 -5.79 23.48 23.00
C GLY A 80 -4.60 24.27 22.45
N LEU A 81 -3.89 24.99 23.31
CA LEU A 81 -2.69 25.74 22.95
C LEU A 81 -1.56 24.82 22.49
N ARG A 82 -1.34 23.69 23.16
CA ARG A 82 -0.44 22.62 22.71
C ARG A 82 -0.74 22.19 21.28
N LYS A 83 -2.01 21.89 20.96
CA LYS A 83 -2.41 21.51 19.59
C LYS A 83 -2.12 22.63 18.59
N THR A 84 -2.32 23.88 18.99
CA THR A 84 -2.02 25.07 18.18
C THR A 84 -0.53 25.17 17.86
N TYR A 85 0.34 25.02 18.87
CA TYR A 85 1.79 25.00 18.67
C TYR A 85 2.25 23.82 17.80
N LEU A 86 1.77 22.59 18.05
CA LEU A 86 2.20 21.42 17.28
C LEU A 86 1.68 21.41 15.83
N THR A 87 0.69 22.24 15.51
CA THR A 87 0.26 22.45 14.10
C THR A 87 1.21 23.41 13.37
N GLN A 88 1.89 24.28 14.10
CA GLN A 88 2.94 25.16 13.60
C GLN A 88 4.30 24.43 13.57
N LYS A 89 5.19 24.82 12.68
CA LYS A 89 6.55 24.24 12.62
C LYS A 89 7.44 24.84 13.71
N HIS A 90 8.31 24.03 14.32
CA HIS A 90 9.37 24.46 15.23
C HIS A 90 8.89 25.15 16.53
N LYS A 91 7.72 24.77 17.04
CA LYS A 91 7.13 25.32 18.29
C LYS A 91 7.16 24.32 19.45
N GLU A 92 7.88 23.21 19.32
CA GLU A 92 7.97 22.15 20.34
C GLU A 92 8.64 22.66 21.64
N TYR A 93 9.60 23.60 21.54
CA TYR A 93 10.15 24.29 22.71
C TYR A 93 9.07 25.03 23.51
N ASN A 94 8.18 25.76 22.83
CA ASN A 94 7.09 26.49 23.46
C ASN A 94 6.10 25.55 24.16
N VAL A 95 5.90 24.35 23.62
CA VAL A 95 5.05 23.32 24.24
C VAL A 95 5.63 22.86 25.58
N VAL A 96 6.94 22.60 25.66
CA VAL A 96 7.59 22.21 26.92
C VAL A 96 7.46 23.32 27.95
N ARG A 97 7.82 24.56 27.59
CA ARG A 97 7.73 25.73 28.48
C ARG A 97 6.29 25.97 28.96
N LEU A 98 5.29 25.77 28.10
CA LEU A 98 3.88 25.88 28.46
C LEU A 98 3.51 24.90 29.59
N PHE A 99 3.91 23.64 29.48
CA PHE A 99 3.57 22.65 30.51
C PHE A 99 4.41 22.76 31.78
N GLU A 100 5.65 23.24 31.70
CA GLU A 100 6.42 23.62 32.90
C GLU A 100 5.70 24.72 33.70
N GLN A 101 5.23 25.77 33.02
CA GLN A 101 4.44 26.83 33.64
C GLN A 101 3.11 26.30 34.20
N ALA A 102 2.45 25.41 33.46
CA ALA A 102 1.18 24.81 33.88
C ALA A 102 1.34 23.98 35.16
N VAL A 103 2.37 23.15 35.26
CA VAL A 103 2.69 22.33 36.44
C VAL A 103 3.13 23.21 37.60
N ASN A 104 3.94 24.24 37.38
CA ASN A 104 4.34 25.17 38.44
C ASN A 104 3.13 25.92 39.03
N SER A 105 2.14 26.24 38.21
CA SER A 105 0.91 26.93 38.65
C SER A 105 -0.11 25.97 39.28
N ASN A 106 -0.06 24.69 38.92
CA ASN A 106 -1.01 23.66 39.37
C ASN A 106 -0.26 22.38 39.78
N PRO A 107 0.53 22.39 40.88
CA PRO A 107 1.49 21.34 41.20
C PRO A 107 0.85 20.00 41.61
N GLU A 108 -0.43 19.99 41.97
CA GLU A 108 -1.17 18.77 42.34
C GLU A 108 -1.96 18.17 41.15
N ASN A 109 -1.93 18.83 39.99
CA ASN A 109 -2.69 18.39 38.83
C ASN A 109 -1.98 17.27 38.06
N ILE A 110 -2.32 16.03 38.40
CA ILE A 110 -1.77 14.79 37.82
C ILE A 110 -1.78 14.81 36.29
N ARG A 111 -2.83 15.34 35.67
CA ARG A 111 -2.98 15.36 34.21
C ARG A 111 -1.96 16.29 33.54
N LEU A 112 -1.67 17.44 34.15
CA LEU A 112 -0.64 18.36 33.67
C LEU A 112 0.76 17.81 33.89
N ILE A 113 1.02 17.18 35.05
CA ILE A 113 2.29 16.51 35.38
C ILE A 113 2.59 15.40 34.36
N CYS A 114 1.64 14.49 34.15
CA CYS A 114 1.78 13.42 33.17
C CYS A 114 1.97 13.97 31.76
N GLN A 115 1.35 15.10 31.42
CA GLN A 115 1.54 15.71 30.12
C GLN A 115 2.95 16.30 29.95
N LEU A 116 3.49 16.97 30.96
CA LEU A 116 4.87 17.46 30.95
C LEU A 116 5.86 16.30 30.78
N ALA A 117 5.67 15.20 31.52
CA ALA A 117 6.49 13.99 31.39
C ALA A 117 6.48 13.42 29.95
N LYS A 118 5.30 13.43 29.29
CA LYS A 118 5.19 13.03 27.86
C LYS A 118 5.94 13.98 26.94
N GLU A 119 5.94 15.29 27.20
CA GLU A 119 6.69 16.25 26.38
C GLU A 119 8.20 16.06 26.55
N TYR A 120 8.70 15.91 27.78
CA TYR A 120 10.10 15.59 28.03
C TYR A 120 10.52 14.30 27.32
N THR A 121 9.72 13.24 27.43
CA THR A 121 9.97 11.97 26.72
C THR A 121 10.03 12.17 25.20
N SER A 122 9.10 12.96 24.64
CA SER A 122 9.02 13.20 23.20
C SER A 122 10.22 13.99 22.68
N VAL A 123 10.67 15.00 23.42
CA VAL A 123 11.85 15.79 23.08
C VAL A 123 13.13 14.95 23.16
N ALA A 124 13.32 14.22 24.26
CA ALA A 124 14.50 13.37 24.47
C ALA A 124 14.74 12.36 23.33
N LEU A 125 13.65 11.79 22.79
CA LEU A 125 13.69 10.74 21.77
C LEU A 125 13.63 11.28 20.33
N GLY A 126 13.13 12.50 20.12
CA GLY A 126 12.72 12.96 18.80
C GLY A 126 13.35 14.26 18.32
N ASN A 127 13.71 15.18 19.23
CA ASN A 127 14.11 16.54 18.86
C ASN A 127 15.34 17.03 19.66
N LYS A 128 16.53 16.59 19.23
CA LYS A 128 17.81 16.95 19.85
C LYS A 128 18.09 18.46 19.85
N GLN A 129 17.56 19.21 18.88
CA GLN A 129 17.70 20.67 18.87
C GLN A 129 16.95 21.32 20.03
N VAL A 130 15.70 20.89 20.28
CA VAL A 130 14.93 21.40 21.41
C VAL A 130 15.51 20.93 22.74
N GLU A 131 16.00 19.70 22.83
CA GLU A 131 16.73 19.21 24.01
C GLU A 131 17.95 20.10 24.33
N GLN A 132 18.74 20.46 23.31
CA GLN A 132 19.86 21.40 23.45
C GLN A 132 19.42 22.81 23.86
N MET A 133 18.29 23.30 23.34
CA MET A 133 17.74 24.62 23.72
C MET A 133 17.23 24.66 25.17
N LEU A 134 16.73 23.53 25.68
CA LEU A 134 16.30 23.42 27.08
C LEU A 134 17.49 23.41 28.03
N ASN A 135 18.62 22.81 27.61
CA ASN A 135 19.90 22.83 28.31
C ASN A 135 19.81 22.43 29.80
N TYR A 136 19.08 21.35 30.07
CA TYR A 136 19.01 20.77 31.42
C TYR A 136 20.24 19.91 31.73
N GLU A 137 20.68 19.96 32.99
CA GLU A 137 21.78 19.12 33.48
C GLU A 137 21.35 17.64 33.59
N THR A 138 20.12 17.41 34.06
CA THR A 138 19.51 16.09 34.15
C THR A 138 18.94 15.66 32.79
N PRO A 139 19.18 14.42 32.34
CA PRO A 139 18.56 13.89 31.13
C PRO A 139 17.03 13.96 31.19
N LEU A 140 16.40 14.40 30.10
CA LEU A 140 14.95 14.58 30.02
C LEU A 140 14.14 13.30 30.30
N LEU A 141 14.68 12.11 30.01
CA LEU A 141 14.01 10.85 30.34
C LEU A 141 13.96 10.60 31.85
N GLU A 142 15.01 10.95 32.59
CA GLU A 142 15.03 10.85 34.05
C GLU A 142 14.06 11.85 34.67
N MET A 143 14.06 13.10 34.18
CA MET A 143 13.06 14.11 34.59
C MET A 143 11.63 13.66 34.31
N ALA A 144 11.38 12.97 33.18
CA ALA A 144 10.07 12.41 32.87
C ALA A 144 9.69 11.28 33.85
N GLN A 145 10.64 10.44 34.24
CA GLN A 145 10.43 9.39 35.23
C GLN A 145 10.05 9.98 36.59
N ASP A 146 10.76 11.01 37.05
CA ASP A 146 10.48 11.71 38.30
C ASP A 146 9.07 12.33 38.31
N LEU A 147 8.65 12.94 37.20
CA LEU A 147 7.30 13.48 37.08
C LEU A 147 6.22 12.40 37.12
N TYR A 148 6.44 11.23 36.50
CA TYR A 148 5.49 10.12 36.64
C TYR A 148 5.44 9.56 38.06
N ASN A 149 6.58 9.45 38.74
CA ASN A 149 6.63 9.05 40.15
C ASN A 149 5.91 10.05 41.06
N LEU A 150 6.06 11.35 40.80
CA LEU A 150 5.32 12.41 41.47
C LEU A 150 3.80 12.29 41.21
N ALA A 151 3.40 12.04 39.97
CA ALA A 151 2.00 11.83 39.62
C ALA A 151 1.39 10.64 40.38
N LEU A 152 2.14 9.56 40.57
CA LEU A 152 1.71 8.39 41.36
C LEU A 152 1.66 8.67 42.87
N SER A 153 2.60 9.45 43.41
CA SER A 153 2.61 9.77 44.85
C SER A 153 1.49 10.72 45.26
N LEU A 154 1.04 11.58 44.34
CA LEU A 154 -0.11 12.47 44.53
C LEU A 154 -1.47 11.75 44.47
N ASN A 155 -1.51 10.47 44.05
CA ASN A 155 -2.71 9.64 44.13
C ASN A 155 -2.43 8.23 44.68
N PRO A 156 -2.28 8.07 46.00
CA PRO A 156 -1.96 6.77 46.62
C PRO A 156 -3.14 5.78 46.67
N GLU A 157 -4.38 6.20 46.38
CA GLU A 157 -5.54 5.31 46.27
C GLU A 157 -5.62 4.72 44.85
N GLY A 158 -4.79 3.70 44.61
CA GLY A 158 -4.45 3.20 43.28
C GLY A 158 -5.51 2.39 42.52
N PRO A 159 -5.19 1.98 41.28
CA PRO A 159 -5.96 0.98 40.56
C PRO A 159 -5.75 -0.40 41.20
N SER A 160 -6.86 -1.09 41.44
CA SER A 160 -6.89 -2.46 41.97
C SER A 160 -5.94 -3.40 41.19
N PRO A 161 -5.21 -4.32 41.84
CA PRO A 161 -4.26 -5.26 41.21
C PRO A 161 -4.84 -6.20 40.13
N LEU A 162 -6.15 -6.11 39.84
CA LEU A 162 -6.85 -6.95 38.87
C LEU A 162 -6.77 -6.45 37.42
N ALA A 163 -6.13 -5.33 37.12
CA ALA A 163 -5.97 -4.82 35.74
C ALA A 163 -4.76 -5.40 34.97
N ARG A 164 -3.94 -6.27 35.60
CA ARG A 164 -2.76 -6.90 34.95
C ARG A 164 -3.08 -8.13 34.07
N GLY A 165 -4.35 -8.36 33.74
CA GLY A 165 -4.78 -9.48 32.92
C GLY A 165 -5.04 -9.11 31.46
N GLY A 166 -4.04 -9.34 30.60
CA GLY A 166 -4.18 -9.64 29.16
C GLY A 166 -5.32 -8.98 28.38
N GLY A 167 -5.04 -7.84 27.74
CA GLY A 167 -5.90 -7.28 26.70
C GLY A 167 -5.07 -6.74 25.55
N GLN A 168 -5.13 -7.41 24.40
CA GLN A 168 -4.66 -6.86 23.13
C GLN A 168 -5.36 -5.52 22.87
N GLU A 169 -4.67 -4.41 23.10
CA GLU A 169 -5.10 -3.10 22.61
C GLU A 169 -4.89 -3.00 21.10
N ASP A 170 -5.84 -3.58 20.37
CA ASP A 170 -6.15 -3.19 19.00
C ASP A 170 -6.98 -1.89 19.08
N GLN A 171 -6.38 -0.81 19.58
CA GLN A 171 -6.97 0.53 19.62
C GLN A 171 -6.23 1.48 18.68
N SER A 172 -6.67 1.49 17.43
CA SER A 172 -6.61 2.69 16.60
C SER A 172 -7.68 3.68 17.09
N THR A 173 -7.47 4.32 18.23
CA THR A 173 -8.26 5.47 18.69
C THR A 173 -7.63 6.73 18.12
N GLU A 174 -8.15 7.16 16.98
CA GLU A 174 -8.04 8.55 16.56
C GLU A 174 -8.82 9.43 17.55
N GLY A 175 -8.14 10.43 18.12
CA GLY A 175 -8.74 11.71 18.45
C GLY A 175 -10.00 11.67 19.32
N GLY A 176 -9.97 10.93 20.42
CA GLY A 176 -10.95 11.02 21.49
C GLY A 176 -10.20 11.02 22.81
N ASP A 177 -10.28 12.13 23.52
CA ASP A 177 -9.76 12.33 24.87
C ASP A 177 -10.65 11.51 25.84
N ASN A 178 -10.57 10.18 25.72
CA ASN A 178 -11.33 9.26 26.57
C ASN A 178 -10.61 9.13 27.90
N GLY A 179 -11.32 9.53 28.97
CA GLY A 179 -10.88 9.42 30.35
C GLY A 179 -10.63 7.98 30.77
N GLY A 180 -9.43 7.47 30.49
CA GLY A 180 -8.80 6.50 31.38
C GLY A 180 -8.64 7.15 32.74
N SER A 181 -8.80 6.38 33.83
CA SER A 181 -8.48 6.91 35.15
C SER A 181 -7.05 7.47 35.10
N SER A 182 -6.83 8.62 35.75
CA SER A 182 -5.53 9.31 35.83
C SER A 182 -4.39 8.34 36.18
N ASP A 183 -4.70 7.30 36.93
CA ASP A 183 -3.75 6.33 37.47
C ASP A 183 -3.23 5.40 36.38
N SER A 184 -4.11 4.99 35.46
CA SER A 184 -3.70 4.21 34.28
C SER A 184 -2.74 4.99 33.37
N ILE A 185 -2.78 6.33 33.39
CA ILE A 185 -1.97 7.16 32.51
C ILE A 185 -0.55 7.32 33.07
N ALA A 186 -0.41 7.50 34.38
CA ALA A 186 0.88 7.65 35.04
C ALA A 186 1.66 6.33 35.05
N GLU A 187 1.02 5.19 35.39
CA GLU A 187 1.66 3.87 35.40
C GLU A 187 2.17 3.46 34.01
N VAL A 188 1.30 3.54 32.99
CA VAL A 188 1.67 3.21 31.61
C VAL A 188 2.73 4.18 31.08
N GLY A 189 2.69 5.44 31.53
CA GLY A 189 3.71 6.45 31.23
C GLY A 189 5.08 6.09 31.79
N LEU A 190 5.11 5.73 33.09
CA LEU A 190 6.31 5.33 33.81
C LEU A 190 6.95 4.09 33.18
N GLU A 191 6.19 3.02 32.96
CA GLU A 191 6.68 1.78 32.34
C GLU A 191 7.33 2.05 30.97
N LYS A 192 6.71 2.94 30.17
CA LYS A 192 7.25 3.34 28.87
C LYS A 192 8.57 4.10 29.00
N VAL A 193 8.70 5.01 29.97
CA VAL A 193 9.93 5.78 30.19
C VAL A 193 11.03 4.88 30.72
N GLU A 194 10.76 4.03 31.70
CA GLU A 194 11.71 3.05 32.23
C GLU A 194 12.23 2.14 31.14
N THR A 195 11.34 1.59 30.31
CA THR A 195 11.72 0.80 29.14
C THR A 195 12.64 1.58 28.20
N LYS A 196 12.47 2.90 28.05
CA LYS A 196 13.33 3.73 27.18
C LYS A 196 14.68 4.02 27.82
N ILE A 197 14.73 4.20 29.13
CA ILE A 197 15.96 4.35 29.91
C ILE A 197 16.78 3.06 29.86
N ASP A 198 16.15 1.90 30.13
CA ASP A 198 16.78 0.57 30.04
C ASP A 198 17.32 0.28 28.64
N GLN A 199 16.60 0.74 27.62
CA GLN A 199 17.02 0.63 26.23
C GLN A 199 18.12 1.64 25.86
N GLN A 200 18.50 2.56 26.73
CA GLN A 200 19.43 3.67 26.45
C GLN A 200 18.97 4.53 25.27
N ALA A 201 17.65 4.71 25.09
CA ALA A 201 17.07 5.38 23.93
C ALA A 201 17.39 6.89 23.84
N GLY A 202 17.79 7.51 24.96
CA GLY A 202 18.26 8.91 24.99
C GLY A 202 19.73 9.08 24.57
N VAL A 203 20.53 8.01 24.64
CA VAL A 203 21.99 8.03 24.46
C VAL A 203 22.41 7.40 23.12
N VAL A 204 21.84 6.24 22.78
CA VAL A 204 22.20 5.48 21.57
C VAL A 204 21.17 5.75 20.47
N ASP A 205 21.64 6.12 19.27
CA ASP A 205 20.77 6.30 18.10
C ASP A 205 19.93 5.03 17.85
N ALA A 206 18.63 5.20 17.63
CA ALA A 206 17.68 4.11 17.38
C ALA A 206 18.07 3.21 16.19
N ARG A 207 18.91 3.70 15.26
CA ARG A 207 19.45 2.95 14.13
C ARG A 207 20.56 1.98 14.53
N ASP A 208 21.25 2.22 15.62
CA ASP A 208 22.35 1.40 16.11
C ASP A 208 21.95 0.58 17.35
N ASN A 209 20.89 1.01 18.04
CA ASN A 209 20.37 0.39 19.24
C ASN A 209 19.75 -1.01 19.00
N PRO A 210 20.39 -2.12 19.47
CA PRO A 210 19.89 -3.47 19.25
C PRO A 210 18.62 -3.80 20.05
N SER A 211 18.48 -3.27 21.28
CA SER A 211 17.32 -3.55 22.14
C SER A 211 16.05 -2.94 21.54
N MET A 212 16.13 -1.69 21.05
CA MET A 212 15.03 -1.05 20.32
C MET A 212 14.67 -1.79 19.03
N LYS A 213 15.66 -2.28 18.26
CA LYS A 213 15.39 -3.10 17.07
C LYS A 213 14.65 -4.39 17.41
N THR A 214 15.06 -5.07 18.48
CA THR A 214 14.41 -6.30 18.96
C THR A 214 12.98 -6.02 19.41
N GLN A 215 12.73 -4.95 20.18
CA GLN A 215 11.37 -4.56 20.57
C GLN A 215 10.51 -4.24 19.35
N ARG A 216 11.02 -3.47 18.37
CA ARG A 216 10.28 -3.15 17.13
C ARG A 216 9.94 -4.40 16.33
N ARG A 217 10.85 -5.37 16.23
CA ARG A 217 10.59 -6.65 15.59
C ARG A 217 9.52 -7.44 16.36
N SER A 218 9.63 -7.51 17.69
CA SER A 218 8.63 -8.14 18.55
C SER A 218 7.24 -7.53 18.33
N HIS A 219 7.12 -6.20 18.41
CA HIS A 219 5.86 -5.49 18.14
C HIS A 219 5.35 -5.74 16.72
N GLN A 220 6.22 -5.79 15.71
CA GLN A 220 5.83 -6.13 14.35
C GLN A 220 5.28 -7.56 14.24
N VAL A 221 5.88 -8.51 14.94
CA VAL A 221 5.42 -9.91 14.99
C VAL A 221 4.09 -10.00 15.72
N THR A 222 3.97 -9.40 16.91
CA THR A 222 2.70 -9.33 17.68
C THR A 222 1.60 -8.69 16.85
N PHE A 223 1.89 -7.56 16.19
CA PHE A 223 0.94 -6.89 15.32
C PHE A 223 0.51 -7.76 14.13
N LYS A 224 1.44 -8.47 13.48
CA LYS A 224 1.09 -9.41 12.41
C LYS A 224 0.24 -10.58 12.91
N ASN A 225 0.47 -11.01 14.15
CA ASN A 225 -0.17 -12.18 14.75
C ASN A 225 -1.46 -11.86 15.52
N ARG A 226 -1.83 -10.59 15.67
CA ARG A 226 -2.98 -10.15 16.49
C ARG A 226 -4.34 -10.72 16.07
N PHE A 227 -4.42 -11.33 14.90
CA PHE A 227 -5.65 -12.00 14.43
C PHE A 227 -5.55 -13.51 14.39
N ASN A 228 -4.40 -14.10 14.75
CA ASN A 228 -4.20 -15.55 14.62
C ASN A 228 -5.19 -16.34 15.48
N GLU A 229 -5.57 -15.80 16.63
CA GLU A 229 -6.50 -16.41 17.58
C GLU A 229 -7.97 -16.26 17.17
N LEU A 230 -8.29 -15.32 16.26
CA LEU A 230 -9.66 -15.12 15.81
C LEU A 230 -10.07 -16.24 14.86
N SER A 231 -11.27 -16.79 15.04
CA SER A 231 -11.91 -17.67 14.06
C SER A 231 -12.30 -16.89 12.78
N ASP A 232 -12.62 -17.60 11.71
CA ASP A 232 -13.09 -16.98 10.47
C ASP A 232 -14.40 -16.21 10.67
N SER A 233 -15.30 -16.70 11.52
CA SER A 233 -16.55 -16.01 11.85
C SER A 233 -16.32 -14.72 12.63
N GLN A 234 -15.37 -14.73 13.59
CA GLN A 234 -14.98 -13.54 14.35
C GLN A 234 -14.33 -12.49 13.43
N LEU A 235 -13.44 -12.93 12.53
CA LEU A 235 -12.77 -12.04 11.59
C LEU A 235 -13.77 -11.39 10.60
N ALA A 236 -14.75 -12.16 10.12
CA ALA A 236 -15.84 -11.65 9.29
C ALA A 236 -16.75 -10.68 10.04
N SER A 237 -17.09 -10.97 11.31
CA SER A 237 -17.85 -10.08 12.18
C SER A 237 -17.13 -8.74 12.40
N LYS A 238 -15.82 -8.77 12.67
CA LYS A 238 -14.99 -7.57 12.83
C LYS A 238 -14.96 -6.74 11.55
N LEU A 239 -14.81 -7.38 10.39
CA LEU A 239 -14.86 -6.72 9.08
C LEU A 239 -16.22 -6.02 8.85
N ASN A 240 -17.34 -6.71 9.11
CA ASN A 240 -18.68 -6.14 8.96
C ASN A 240 -18.91 -4.96 9.91
N THR A 241 -18.45 -5.07 11.15
CA THR A 241 -18.52 -3.98 12.15
C THR A 241 -17.79 -2.72 11.67
N LEU A 242 -16.63 -2.88 11.01
CA LEU A 242 -15.88 -1.74 10.50
C LEU A 242 -16.51 -1.10 9.27
N LYS A 243 -17.11 -1.91 8.39
CA LYS A 243 -17.84 -1.46 7.20
C LYS A 243 -19.11 -0.70 7.55
N ALA A 244 -19.75 -1.02 8.66
CA ALA A 244 -20.99 -0.36 9.11
C ALA A 244 -20.78 1.07 9.63
N LYS A 245 -19.55 1.44 9.98
CA LYS A 245 -19.22 2.76 10.51
C LYS A 245 -19.00 3.80 9.38
N PRO A 246 -19.17 5.12 9.60
CA PRO A 246 -19.01 6.17 8.57
C PRO A 246 -17.60 6.25 7.98
N ASP A 247 -17.45 6.49 6.68
CA ASP A 247 -16.17 6.36 5.98
C ASP A 247 -15.03 7.18 6.60
N ALA A 248 -13.86 6.56 6.71
CA ALA A 248 -12.64 7.15 7.27
C ALA A 248 -11.40 6.50 6.66
N GLN A 249 -10.47 7.31 6.15
CA GLN A 249 -9.28 6.84 5.42
C GLN A 249 -8.43 5.84 6.23
N LYS A 250 -8.26 6.07 7.55
CA LYS A 250 -7.52 5.13 8.41
C LYS A 250 -8.24 3.79 8.53
N ARG A 251 -9.57 3.78 8.56
CA ARG A 251 -10.37 2.57 8.64
C ARG A 251 -10.34 1.77 7.34
N ALA A 252 -10.27 2.42 6.19
CA ALA A 252 -10.16 1.75 4.90
C ALA A 252 -8.93 0.83 4.83
N LYS A 253 -7.79 1.25 5.40
CA LYS A 253 -6.59 0.39 5.50
C LYS A 253 -6.85 -0.90 6.28
N HIS A 254 -7.55 -0.79 7.40
CA HIS A 254 -7.87 -1.93 8.25
C HIS A 254 -8.92 -2.86 7.61
N ILE A 255 -9.93 -2.31 6.93
CA ILE A 255 -10.89 -3.10 6.15
C ILE A 255 -10.17 -3.92 5.09
N LYS A 256 -9.24 -3.32 4.32
CA LYS A 256 -8.44 -4.03 3.32
C LYS A 256 -7.57 -5.13 3.93
N GLU A 257 -6.96 -4.88 5.09
CA GLU A 257 -6.18 -5.88 5.82
C GLU A 257 -7.02 -7.09 6.20
N LEU A 258 -8.20 -6.86 6.80
CA LEU A 258 -9.12 -7.94 7.17
C LEU A 258 -9.63 -8.72 5.97
N TYR A 259 -9.91 -8.07 4.84
CA TYR A 259 -10.22 -8.78 3.59
C TYR A 259 -9.08 -9.70 3.17
N ARG A 260 -7.83 -9.21 3.15
CA ARG A 260 -6.65 -10.00 2.75
C ARG A 260 -6.42 -11.19 3.68
N LEU A 261 -6.64 -11.02 4.98
CA LEU A 261 -6.56 -12.10 5.96
C LEU A 261 -7.62 -13.17 5.70
N ASN A 262 -8.89 -12.78 5.56
CA ASN A 262 -9.97 -13.73 5.24
C ASN A 262 -9.68 -14.47 3.92
N ILE A 263 -9.25 -13.76 2.87
CA ILE A 263 -8.88 -14.37 1.56
C ILE A 263 -7.75 -15.39 1.74
N ASN A 264 -6.71 -15.06 2.50
CA ASN A 264 -5.58 -15.98 2.72
C ASN A 264 -6.00 -17.22 3.50
N ARG A 265 -6.87 -17.10 4.50
CA ARG A 265 -7.38 -18.27 5.23
C ARG A 265 -8.20 -19.18 4.33
N LYS A 266 -9.08 -18.62 3.51
CA LYS A 266 -9.83 -19.38 2.50
C LYS A 266 -8.92 -20.09 1.49
N LYS A 267 -7.80 -19.47 1.09
CA LYS A 267 -6.79 -20.14 0.24
C LYS A 267 -6.09 -21.29 0.95
N VAL A 268 -5.76 -21.13 2.24
CA VAL A 268 -5.11 -22.19 3.04
C VAL A 268 -6.04 -23.39 3.23
N SER A 269 -7.36 -23.15 3.32
CA SER A 269 -8.37 -24.20 3.38
C SER A 269 -8.83 -24.71 2.00
N ASP A 270 -8.11 -24.38 0.92
CA ASP A 270 -8.46 -24.67 -0.49
C ASP A 270 -9.88 -24.23 -0.94
N ASP A 271 -10.53 -23.33 -0.21
CA ASP A 271 -11.81 -22.71 -0.57
C ASP A 271 -11.56 -21.52 -1.53
N TYR A 272 -11.15 -21.82 -2.76
CA TYR A 272 -10.85 -20.81 -3.77
C TYR A 272 -12.10 -20.02 -4.20
N LEU A 273 -13.29 -20.61 -4.11
CA LEU A 273 -14.55 -19.93 -4.43
C LEU A 273 -14.88 -18.86 -3.38
N GLY A 274 -14.77 -19.20 -2.09
CA GLY A 274 -14.90 -18.24 -0.99
C GLY A 274 -13.83 -17.14 -1.05
N ALA A 275 -12.58 -17.51 -1.32
CA ALA A 275 -11.49 -16.56 -1.52
C ALA A 275 -11.76 -15.61 -2.70
N CYS A 276 -12.25 -16.13 -3.83
CA CYS A 276 -12.62 -15.35 -5.01
C CYS A 276 -13.75 -14.37 -4.71
N THR A 277 -14.78 -14.81 -3.98
CA THR A 277 -15.91 -13.98 -3.56
C THR A 277 -15.45 -12.81 -2.70
N LEU A 278 -14.58 -13.05 -1.72
CA LEU A 278 -14.02 -12.02 -0.86
C LEU A 278 -13.11 -11.05 -1.64
N ALA A 279 -12.31 -11.55 -2.59
CA ALA A 279 -11.47 -10.71 -3.43
C ALA A 279 -12.30 -9.79 -4.35
N TYR A 280 -13.43 -10.29 -4.86
CA TYR A 280 -14.39 -9.47 -5.60
C TYR A 280 -14.97 -8.37 -4.72
N GLN A 281 -15.40 -8.69 -3.50
CA GLN A 281 -15.91 -7.71 -2.54
C GLN A 281 -14.85 -6.65 -2.16
N LEU A 282 -13.59 -7.06 -2.00
CA LEU A 282 -12.47 -6.14 -1.76
C LEU A 282 -12.29 -5.17 -2.94
N HIS A 283 -12.39 -5.66 -4.18
CA HIS A 283 -12.33 -4.80 -5.36
C HIS A 283 -13.53 -3.85 -5.47
N LEU A 284 -14.73 -4.29 -5.08
CA LEU A 284 -15.89 -3.40 -5.02
C LEU A 284 -15.76 -2.32 -3.94
N PHE A 285 -15.11 -2.66 -2.82
CA PHE A 285 -14.84 -1.73 -1.73
C PHE A 285 -13.86 -0.62 -2.13
N ASP A 286 -12.83 -0.97 -2.92
CA ASP A 286 -11.90 0.01 -3.49
C ASP A 286 -11.57 -0.35 -4.94
N LYS A 287 -12.28 0.32 -5.86
CA LYS A 287 -12.14 0.09 -7.30
C LYS A 287 -10.80 0.60 -7.85
N ASP A 288 -10.14 1.51 -7.14
CA ASP A 288 -8.86 2.10 -7.56
C ASP A 288 -7.66 1.26 -7.08
N ASP A 289 -7.85 0.34 -6.13
CA ASP A 289 -6.80 -0.60 -5.71
C ASP A 289 -6.53 -1.65 -6.80
N THR A 290 -5.57 -1.37 -7.68
CA THR A 290 -5.11 -2.29 -8.74
C THR A 290 -4.68 -3.66 -8.21
N ASN A 291 -4.19 -3.75 -6.96
CA ASN A 291 -3.81 -5.02 -6.36
C ASN A 291 -5.04 -5.88 -6.03
N SER A 292 -6.17 -5.25 -5.67
CA SER A 292 -7.41 -5.97 -5.41
C SER A 292 -7.95 -6.65 -6.67
N LEU A 293 -7.93 -5.94 -7.81
CA LEU A 293 -8.32 -6.48 -9.10
C LEU A 293 -7.38 -7.60 -9.54
N GLY A 294 -6.06 -7.40 -9.38
CA GLY A 294 -5.06 -8.42 -9.68
C GLY A 294 -5.23 -9.69 -8.83
N LEU A 295 -5.57 -9.53 -7.54
CA LEU A 295 -5.89 -10.64 -6.64
C LEU A 295 -7.17 -11.37 -7.06
N TYR A 296 -8.24 -10.62 -7.37
CA TYR A 296 -9.50 -11.18 -7.87
C TYR A 296 -9.28 -11.98 -9.15
N ARG A 297 -8.56 -11.43 -10.15
CA ARG A 297 -8.26 -12.13 -11.41
C ARG A 297 -7.60 -13.49 -11.15
N LYS A 298 -6.59 -13.54 -10.29
CA LYS A 298 -5.87 -14.79 -9.97
C LYS A 298 -6.80 -15.82 -9.32
N LEU A 299 -7.64 -15.40 -8.39
CA LEU A 299 -8.56 -16.28 -7.67
C LEU A 299 -9.73 -16.74 -8.55
N ALA A 300 -10.28 -15.86 -9.38
CA ALA A 300 -11.34 -16.20 -10.33
C ALA A 300 -10.89 -17.27 -11.33
N LEU A 301 -9.62 -17.19 -11.80
CA LEU A 301 -9.04 -18.23 -12.64
C LEU A 301 -8.89 -19.57 -11.91
N ARG A 302 -8.52 -19.58 -10.62
CA ARG A 302 -8.42 -20.82 -9.84
C ARG A 302 -9.78 -21.41 -9.47
N ALA A 303 -10.78 -20.56 -9.22
CA ALA A 303 -12.14 -20.95 -8.86
C ALA A 303 -13.04 -21.18 -10.09
N ASN A 304 -12.49 -21.16 -11.31
CA ASN A 304 -13.20 -21.31 -12.58
C ASN A 304 -14.38 -20.32 -12.77
N GLN A 305 -14.31 -19.12 -12.18
CA GLN A 305 -15.35 -18.08 -12.24
C GLN A 305 -15.20 -17.21 -13.51
N PHE A 306 -15.10 -17.83 -14.69
CA PHE A 306 -14.73 -17.11 -15.93
C PHE A 306 -15.79 -16.12 -16.42
N ALA A 307 -17.08 -16.44 -16.26
CA ALA A 307 -18.16 -15.52 -16.63
C ALA A 307 -18.16 -14.25 -15.76
N GLN A 308 -18.01 -14.41 -14.44
CA GLN A 308 -17.92 -13.29 -13.53
C GLN A 308 -16.65 -12.46 -13.79
N LEU A 309 -15.51 -13.12 -14.01
CA LEU A 309 -14.25 -12.46 -14.37
C LEU A 309 -14.42 -11.58 -15.61
N THR A 310 -15.09 -12.10 -16.65
CA THR A 310 -15.37 -11.36 -17.88
C THR A 310 -16.22 -10.11 -17.62
N THR A 311 -17.27 -10.22 -16.80
CA THR A 311 -18.09 -9.05 -16.41
C THR A 311 -17.28 -8.01 -15.66
N VAL A 312 -16.44 -8.41 -14.70
CA VAL A 312 -15.60 -7.48 -13.93
C VAL A 312 -14.56 -6.82 -14.82
N MET A 313 -13.88 -7.57 -15.69
CA MET A 313 -12.88 -7.02 -16.59
C MET A 313 -13.49 -6.10 -17.65
N LYS A 314 -14.72 -6.36 -18.11
CA LYS A 314 -15.48 -5.45 -18.98
C LYS A 314 -15.75 -4.12 -18.27
N ASN A 315 -16.23 -4.17 -17.03
CA ASN A 315 -16.50 -2.95 -16.26
C ASN A 315 -15.21 -2.16 -15.98
N ASN A 316 -14.11 -2.85 -15.70
CA ASN A 316 -12.80 -2.22 -15.57
C ASN A 316 -12.32 -1.59 -16.88
N ASP A 317 -12.55 -2.23 -18.03
CA ASP A 317 -12.25 -1.63 -19.34
C ASP A 317 -13.05 -0.36 -19.58
N ILE A 318 -14.35 -0.37 -19.27
CA ILE A 318 -15.22 0.81 -19.38
C ILE A 318 -14.71 1.95 -18.48
N LEU A 319 -14.31 1.63 -17.25
CA LEU A 319 -13.84 2.62 -16.28
C LEU A 319 -12.49 3.23 -16.68
N GLN A 320 -11.53 2.40 -17.10
CA GLN A 320 -10.15 2.83 -17.33
C GLN A 320 -9.93 3.31 -18.77
N GLY A 321 -10.60 2.71 -19.75
CA GLY A 321 -10.47 3.08 -21.17
C GLY A 321 -9.06 2.92 -21.74
N THR A 322 -8.20 2.12 -21.10
CA THR A 322 -6.79 1.97 -21.49
C THR A 322 -6.55 0.75 -22.38
N PHE A 323 -5.43 0.73 -23.09
CA PHE A 323 -4.99 -0.45 -23.84
C PHE A 323 -4.91 -1.69 -22.93
N TRP A 324 -4.34 -1.56 -21.73
CA TRP A 324 -4.12 -2.67 -20.80
C TRP A 324 -5.41 -3.19 -20.17
N SER A 325 -6.38 -2.32 -19.87
CA SER A 325 -7.70 -2.74 -19.38
C SER A 325 -8.46 -3.52 -20.45
N LYS A 326 -8.41 -3.06 -21.70
CA LYS A 326 -9.05 -3.73 -22.84
C LYS A 326 -8.40 -5.06 -23.17
N LEU A 327 -7.06 -5.14 -23.11
CA LEU A 327 -6.32 -6.39 -23.24
C LEU A 327 -6.68 -7.37 -22.12
N GLY A 328 -6.83 -6.89 -20.89
CA GLY A 328 -7.30 -7.69 -19.76
C GLY A 328 -8.72 -8.23 -19.95
N TYR A 329 -9.61 -7.47 -20.59
CA TYR A 329 -10.95 -7.94 -20.96
C TYR A 329 -10.91 -9.03 -22.03
N PHE A 330 -10.08 -8.88 -23.07
CA PHE A 330 -9.84 -9.95 -24.04
C PHE A 330 -9.34 -11.23 -23.37
N ASP A 331 -8.35 -11.14 -22.47
CA ASP A 331 -7.81 -12.30 -21.77
C ASP A 331 -8.90 -13.05 -20.96
N ALA A 332 -9.86 -12.33 -20.38
CA ALA A 332 -10.99 -12.91 -19.66
C ALA A 332 -11.98 -13.61 -20.62
N LEU A 333 -12.33 -12.96 -21.74
CA LEU A 333 -13.17 -13.54 -22.79
C LEU A 333 -12.57 -14.85 -23.34
N LYS A 334 -11.27 -14.85 -23.61
CA LYS A 334 -10.53 -16.03 -24.06
C LYS A 334 -10.68 -17.18 -23.06
N LYS A 335 -10.44 -16.91 -21.77
CA LYS A 335 -10.56 -17.92 -20.71
C LYS A 335 -11.99 -18.46 -20.57
N GLN A 336 -12.99 -17.60 -20.72
CA GLN A 336 -14.38 -18.04 -20.73
C GLN A 336 -14.71 -18.90 -21.95
N TYR A 337 -14.20 -18.56 -23.13
CA TYR A 337 -14.37 -19.36 -24.34
C TYR A 337 -13.70 -20.73 -24.23
N GLU A 338 -12.47 -20.79 -23.70
CA GLU A 338 -11.75 -22.05 -23.45
C GLU A 338 -12.55 -23.00 -22.53
N ALA A 339 -13.26 -22.46 -21.54
CA ALA A 339 -14.08 -23.24 -20.62
C ALA A 339 -15.47 -23.59 -21.17
N SER A 340 -16.04 -22.73 -22.03
CA SER A 340 -17.39 -22.90 -22.59
C SER A 340 -17.45 -22.25 -23.97
N PRO A 341 -17.06 -22.98 -25.03
CA PRO A 341 -17.02 -22.46 -26.38
C PRO A 341 -18.39 -21.94 -26.81
N ASN A 342 -18.44 -20.65 -27.19
CA ASN A 342 -19.68 -19.98 -27.57
C ASN A 342 -19.37 -18.90 -28.61
N THR A 343 -20.14 -18.89 -29.70
CA THR A 343 -20.01 -17.94 -30.81
C THR A 343 -20.11 -16.48 -30.35
N SER A 344 -20.97 -16.16 -29.39
CA SER A 344 -21.13 -14.80 -28.82
C SER A 344 -19.86 -14.32 -28.10
N ILE A 345 -19.22 -15.20 -27.32
CA ILE A 345 -17.96 -14.89 -26.62
C ILE A 345 -16.85 -14.66 -27.65
N ARG A 346 -16.77 -15.53 -28.67
CA ARG A 346 -15.81 -15.40 -29.78
C ARG A 346 -15.98 -14.09 -30.56
N ASN A 347 -17.22 -13.71 -30.88
CA ASN A 347 -17.52 -12.46 -31.56
C ASN A 347 -17.15 -11.23 -30.71
N SER A 348 -17.40 -11.31 -29.40
CA SER A 348 -16.98 -10.28 -28.45
C SER A 348 -15.44 -10.15 -28.40
N ALA A 349 -14.72 -11.27 -28.35
CA ALA A 349 -13.25 -11.27 -28.38
C ALA A 349 -12.70 -10.66 -29.69
N THR A 350 -13.31 -11.00 -30.82
CA THR A 350 -12.97 -10.42 -32.15
C THR A 350 -13.17 -8.91 -32.15
N THR A 351 -14.31 -8.45 -31.64
CA THR A 351 -14.64 -7.02 -31.55
C THR A 351 -13.62 -6.29 -30.67
N THR A 352 -13.25 -6.87 -29.53
CA THR A 352 -12.24 -6.29 -28.62
C THR A 352 -10.87 -6.16 -29.29
N ILE A 353 -10.45 -7.13 -30.10
CA ILE A 353 -9.19 -7.04 -30.87
C ILE A 353 -9.24 -5.93 -31.91
N ASN A 354 -10.33 -5.82 -32.66
CA ASN A 354 -10.50 -4.75 -33.65
C ASN A 354 -10.47 -3.37 -32.98
N GLN A 355 -11.09 -3.23 -31.80
CA GLN A 355 -11.00 -2.00 -31.02
C GLN A 355 -9.57 -1.69 -30.54
N LEU A 356 -8.79 -2.70 -30.13
CA LEU A 356 -7.39 -2.51 -29.75
C LEU A 356 -6.54 -1.99 -30.92
N ILE A 357 -6.81 -2.46 -32.14
CA ILE A 357 -6.12 -2.04 -33.37
C ILE A 357 -6.45 -0.58 -33.71
N HIS A 358 -7.72 -0.18 -33.63
CA HIS A 358 -8.17 1.10 -34.16
C HIS A 358 -8.22 2.26 -33.14
N ASN A 359 -8.32 1.97 -31.84
CA ASN A 359 -8.57 3.00 -30.84
C ASN A 359 -7.32 3.48 -30.08
N PHE A 360 -6.14 2.88 -30.32
CA PHE A 360 -4.93 3.19 -29.56
C PHE A 360 -3.74 3.47 -30.49
N ASN A 361 -2.92 4.44 -30.09
CA ASN A 361 -1.61 4.65 -30.69
C ASN A 361 -0.63 3.62 -30.11
N LEU A 362 -0.34 2.57 -30.87
CA LEU A 362 0.40 1.41 -30.40
C LEU A 362 1.91 1.70 -30.31
N THR A 363 2.47 1.55 -29.12
CA THR A 363 3.92 1.51 -28.92
C THR A 363 4.48 0.15 -29.37
N PRO A 364 5.80 0.01 -29.61
CA PRO A 364 6.39 -1.28 -29.98
C PRO A 364 6.03 -2.43 -29.02
N LEU A 365 6.05 -2.17 -27.70
CA LEU A 365 5.65 -3.16 -26.70
C LEU A 365 4.16 -3.54 -26.82
N MET A 366 3.28 -2.57 -27.07
CA MET A 366 1.85 -2.83 -27.27
C MET A 366 1.60 -3.66 -28.54
N ASN A 367 2.35 -3.41 -29.62
CA ASN A 367 2.27 -4.21 -30.84
C ASN A 367 2.63 -5.67 -30.60
N VAL A 368 3.69 -5.95 -29.83
CA VAL A 368 4.06 -7.33 -29.46
C VAL A 368 2.92 -8.00 -28.68
N GLU A 369 2.39 -7.33 -27.65
CA GLU A 369 1.31 -7.89 -26.84
C GLU A 369 0.03 -8.13 -27.64
N LEU A 370 -0.33 -7.19 -28.52
CA LEU A 370 -1.47 -7.31 -29.42
C LEU A 370 -1.28 -8.46 -30.43
N GLY A 371 -0.09 -8.58 -31.02
CA GLY A 371 0.27 -9.67 -31.93
C GLY A 371 0.02 -11.05 -31.33
N PHE A 372 0.48 -11.27 -30.09
CA PHE A 372 0.20 -12.52 -29.37
C PHE A 372 -1.30 -12.77 -29.16
N ARG A 373 -2.12 -11.73 -28.97
CA ARG A 373 -3.59 -11.91 -28.84
C ARG A 373 -4.28 -12.13 -30.19
N LYS A 374 -3.82 -11.49 -31.26
CA LYS A 374 -4.27 -11.79 -32.64
C LYS A 374 -4.03 -13.25 -32.97
N LEU A 375 -2.84 -13.77 -32.64
CA LEU A 375 -2.50 -15.18 -32.81
C LEU A 375 -3.46 -16.11 -32.05
N GLU A 376 -3.74 -15.81 -30.78
CA GLU A 376 -4.69 -16.58 -29.98
C GLU A 376 -6.12 -16.52 -30.54
N MET A 377 -6.53 -15.37 -31.09
CA MET A 377 -7.80 -15.23 -31.79
C MET A 377 -7.84 -16.10 -33.06
N SER A 378 -6.76 -16.17 -33.83
CA SER A 378 -6.64 -17.07 -35.00
C SER A 378 -6.80 -18.53 -34.61
N PHE A 379 -6.21 -18.96 -33.48
CA PHE A 379 -6.42 -20.31 -32.95
C PHE A 379 -7.86 -20.57 -32.53
N MET A 380 -8.51 -19.62 -31.84
CA MET A 380 -9.93 -19.73 -31.47
C MET A 380 -10.85 -19.87 -32.69
N ASN A 381 -10.48 -19.24 -33.80
CA ASN A 381 -11.18 -19.29 -35.08
C ASN A 381 -10.78 -20.46 -35.97
N GLN A 382 -9.78 -21.26 -35.58
CA GLN A 382 -9.18 -22.30 -36.42
C GLN A 382 -8.66 -21.79 -37.79
N ASN A 383 -8.25 -20.52 -37.86
CA ASN A 383 -7.68 -19.91 -39.06
C ASN A 383 -6.14 -19.97 -38.99
N PHE A 384 -5.57 -21.11 -39.41
CA PHE A 384 -4.13 -21.36 -39.35
C PHE A 384 -3.30 -20.48 -40.30
N PRO A 385 -3.75 -20.14 -41.52
CA PRO A 385 -3.06 -19.15 -42.35
C PRO A 385 -2.86 -17.80 -41.63
N ASP A 386 -3.91 -17.27 -40.97
CA ASP A 386 -3.79 -16.04 -40.18
C ASP A 386 -2.88 -16.22 -38.96
N ALA A 387 -2.94 -17.38 -38.31
CA ALA A 387 -2.05 -17.70 -37.19
C ALA A 387 -0.57 -17.65 -37.62
N LYS A 388 -0.25 -18.22 -38.79
CA LYS A 388 1.08 -18.16 -39.40
C LYS A 388 1.52 -16.72 -39.67
N ASN A 389 0.66 -15.92 -40.29
CA ASN A 389 0.95 -14.51 -40.58
C ASN A 389 1.18 -13.69 -39.30
N ASN A 390 0.37 -13.91 -38.26
CA ASN A 390 0.56 -13.28 -36.96
C ASN A 390 1.88 -13.68 -36.29
N LEU A 391 2.31 -14.95 -36.43
CA LEU A 391 3.63 -15.38 -35.92
C LEU A 391 4.79 -14.69 -36.65
N ILE A 392 4.69 -14.55 -37.98
CA ILE A 392 5.67 -13.81 -38.78
C ILE A 392 5.75 -12.35 -38.30
N GLU A 393 4.60 -11.69 -38.11
CA GLU A 393 4.52 -10.32 -37.60
C GLU A 393 5.16 -10.17 -36.21
N ILE A 394 4.84 -11.08 -35.27
CA ILE A 394 5.44 -11.08 -33.92
C ILE A 394 6.96 -11.28 -34.01
N GLY A 395 7.43 -12.24 -34.81
CA GLY A 395 8.86 -12.50 -34.95
C GLY A 395 9.62 -11.32 -35.52
N ASN A 396 9.04 -10.61 -36.49
CA ASN A 396 9.61 -9.36 -37.00
C ASN A 396 9.64 -8.24 -35.95
N LEU A 397 8.59 -8.12 -35.11
CA LEU A 397 8.57 -7.16 -34.00
C LEU A 397 9.59 -7.48 -32.91
N LEU A 398 9.90 -8.77 -32.72
CA LEU A 398 10.89 -9.24 -31.75
C LEU A 398 12.31 -9.31 -32.33
N PHE A 399 12.48 -9.08 -33.63
CA PHE A 399 13.79 -9.18 -34.28
C PHE A 399 14.80 -8.24 -33.62
N GLY A 400 15.96 -8.78 -33.25
CA GLY A 400 16.99 -8.06 -32.50
C GLY A 400 16.74 -7.91 -30.99
N SER A 401 15.60 -8.36 -30.47
CA SER A 401 15.36 -8.42 -29.03
C SER A 401 16.23 -9.51 -28.40
N LEU A 402 17.13 -9.12 -27.49
CA LEU A 402 17.94 -10.03 -26.70
C LEU A 402 17.21 -10.53 -25.44
N ASN A 403 15.89 -10.30 -25.32
CA ASN A 403 15.13 -10.69 -24.14
C ASN A 403 14.79 -12.18 -24.17
N PRO A 404 15.40 -13.01 -23.31
CA PRO A 404 15.15 -14.46 -23.32
C PRO A 404 13.71 -14.83 -22.94
N HIS A 405 12.98 -13.96 -22.22
CA HIS A 405 11.57 -14.19 -21.93
C HIS A 405 10.71 -14.15 -23.20
N ASP A 406 11.00 -13.21 -24.11
CA ASP A 406 10.26 -13.07 -25.36
C ASP A 406 10.59 -14.23 -26.30
N ALA A 407 11.83 -14.72 -26.30
CA ALA A 407 12.24 -15.93 -26.99
C ALA A 407 11.45 -17.15 -26.53
N VAL A 408 11.46 -17.46 -25.23
CA VAL A 408 10.70 -18.60 -24.69
C VAL A 408 9.21 -18.48 -25.01
N ARG A 409 8.64 -17.28 -24.88
CA ARG A 409 7.22 -17.03 -25.17
C ARG A 409 6.89 -17.22 -26.65
N PHE A 410 7.72 -16.71 -27.55
CA PHE A 410 7.56 -16.84 -28.99
C PHE A 410 7.71 -18.31 -29.42
N SER A 411 8.73 -19.01 -28.93
CA SER A 411 8.92 -20.43 -29.22
C SER A 411 7.74 -21.27 -28.74
N LYS A 412 7.17 -20.98 -27.56
CA LYS A 412 5.95 -21.65 -27.10
C LYS A 412 4.78 -21.43 -28.05
N ALA A 413 4.57 -20.20 -28.49
CA ALA A 413 3.48 -19.86 -29.41
C ALA A 413 3.64 -20.57 -30.77
N TYR A 414 4.88 -20.67 -31.24
CA TYR A 414 5.22 -21.38 -32.46
C TYR A 414 5.10 -22.90 -32.35
N SER A 415 5.60 -23.51 -31.27
CA SER A 415 5.43 -24.95 -31.04
C SER A 415 3.94 -25.32 -31.00
N LYS A 416 3.10 -24.47 -30.40
CA LYS A 416 1.64 -24.64 -30.42
C LYS A 416 1.10 -24.64 -31.86
N TYR A 417 1.51 -23.69 -32.71
CA TYR A 417 1.11 -23.64 -34.12
C TYR A 417 1.43 -24.94 -34.86
N PHE A 418 2.66 -25.41 -34.78
CA PHE A 418 3.05 -26.63 -35.49
C PHE A 418 2.41 -27.90 -34.95
N VAL A 419 2.15 -27.97 -33.63
CA VAL A 419 1.40 -29.10 -33.09
C VAL A 419 -0.02 -29.12 -33.64
N VAL A 420 -0.71 -27.98 -33.73
CA VAL A 420 -2.08 -27.94 -34.28
C VAL A 420 -2.12 -28.16 -35.79
N THR A 421 -1.06 -27.86 -36.53
CA THR A 421 -0.93 -28.15 -37.97
C THR A 421 -0.26 -29.49 -38.27
N GLN A 422 -0.15 -30.39 -37.28
CA GLN A 422 0.42 -31.74 -37.43
C GLN A 422 1.89 -31.81 -37.87
N GLN A 423 2.68 -30.77 -37.58
CA GLN A 423 4.12 -30.66 -37.88
C GLN A 423 4.97 -30.70 -36.60
N ARG A 424 4.65 -31.61 -35.68
CA ARG A 424 5.27 -31.69 -34.34
C ARG A 424 6.79 -31.86 -34.38
N ASP A 425 7.32 -32.57 -35.38
CA ASP A 425 8.76 -32.77 -35.54
C ASP A 425 9.49 -31.44 -35.77
N LEU A 426 8.87 -30.51 -36.49
CA LEU A 426 9.43 -29.17 -36.66
C LEU A 426 9.43 -28.43 -35.32
N ALA A 427 8.32 -28.48 -34.57
CA ALA A 427 8.26 -27.86 -33.24
C ALA A 427 9.40 -28.34 -32.32
N MET A 428 9.72 -29.64 -32.34
CA MET A 428 10.84 -30.20 -31.57
C MET A 428 12.19 -29.66 -32.04
N LYS A 429 12.47 -29.69 -33.34
CA LYS A 429 13.73 -29.18 -33.91
C LYS A 429 14.00 -27.72 -33.52
N PHE A 430 12.99 -26.87 -33.55
CA PHE A 430 13.15 -25.46 -33.20
C PHE A 430 13.30 -25.19 -31.70
N ILE A 431 12.69 -26.02 -30.84
CA ILE A 431 12.96 -25.97 -29.40
C ILE A 431 14.37 -26.44 -29.10
N ASP A 432 14.84 -27.49 -29.77
CA ASP A 432 16.20 -28.00 -29.62
C ASP A 432 17.24 -26.96 -30.07
N LEU A 433 16.95 -26.20 -31.14
CA LEU A 433 17.77 -25.07 -31.57
C LEU A 433 17.86 -23.95 -30.51
N LEU A 434 16.77 -23.65 -29.81
CA LEU A 434 16.81 -22.61 -28.76
C LEU A 434 17.55 -23.10 -27.49
N ILE A 435 17.45 -24.39 -27.18
CA ILE A 435 18.20 -25.00 -26.07
C ILE A 435 19.68 -25.12 -26.41
N ASN A 436 20.00 -25.46 -27.66
CA ASN A 436 21.36 -25.60 -28.17
C ASN A 436 21.53 -24.85 -29.51
N PRO A 437 21.89 -23.55 -29.46
CA PRO A 437 22.04 -22.71 -30.65
C PRO A 437 23.12 -23.21 -31.64
N GLU A 438 24.06 -24.04 -31.18
CA GLU A 438 25.10 -24.63 -32.03
C GLU A 438 24.61 -25.83 -32.85
N SER A 439 23.37 -26.29 -32.63
CA SER A 439 22.81 -27.41 -33.37
C SER A 439 22.64 -27.04 -34.85
N PRO A 440 23.18 -27.82 -35.81
CA PRO A 440 23.07 -27.51 -37.22
C PRO A 440 21.60 -27.56 -37.65
N VAL A 441 21.12 -26.45 -38.22
CA VAL A 441 19.79 -26.39 -38.82
C VAL A 441 19.91 -26.75 -40.30
N ASP A 442 19.05 -27.65 -40.76
CA ASP A 442 18.96 -28.01 -42.18
C ASP A 442 18.59 -26.78 -43.03
N GLU A 443 19.53 -26.28 -43.84
CA GLU A 443 19.33 -25.09 -44.70
C GLU A 443 18.14 -25.24 -45.65
N LEU A 444 17.79 -26.46 -46.06
CA LEU A 444 16.62 -26.72 -46.90
C LEU A 444 15.32 -26.41 -46.16
N LEU A 445 15.27 -26.65 -44.84
CA LEU A 445 14.11 -26.35 -44.01
C LEU A 445 13.90 -24.84 -43.83
N ILE A 446 14.99 -24.08 -43.75
CA ILE A 446 14.98 -22.61 -43.61
C ILE A 446 14.40 -21.96 -44.87
N ASN A 447 14.84 -22.42 -46.04
CA ASN A 447 14.51 -21.79 -47.32
C ASN A 447 13.09 -22.09 -47.82
N GLN A 448 12.40 -23.07 -47.23
CA GLN A 448 11.03 -23.45 -47.61
C GLN A 448 9.94 -22.55 -47.03
N ASP A 449 10.17 -21.90 -45.89
CA ASP A 449 9.13 -21.13 -45.20
C ASP A 449 9.69 -19.88 -44.52
N SER A 450 9.12 -18.72 -44.86
CA SER A 450 9.38 -17.44 -44.20
C SER A 450 9.31 -17.50 -42.67
N LEU A 451 8.39 -18.30 -42.10
CA LEU A 451 8.27 -18.45 -40.66
C LEU A 451 9.45 -19.22 -40.06
N ASN A 452 9.92 -20.28 -40.75
CA ASN A 452 11.10 -21.04 -40.31
C ASN A 452 12.33 -20.14 -40.25
N LYS A 453 12.53 -19.32 -41.28
CA LYS A 453 13.65 -18.37 -41.34
C LYS A 453 13.66 -17.41 -40.16
N ILE A 454 12.53 -16.75 -39.88
CA ILE A 454 12.41 -15.79 -38.77
C ILE A 454 12.78 -16.44 -37.43
N ILE A 455 12.45 -17.73 -37.25
CA ILE A 455 12.68 -18.43 -35.99
C ILE A 455 14.12 -18.85 -35.83
N VAL A 456 14.76 -19.31 -36.90
CA VAL A 456 16.22 -19.54 -36.86
C VAL A 456 16.93 -18.23 -36.57
N ASP A 457 16.59 -17.17 -37.30
CA ASP A 457 17.21 -15.85 -37.13
C ASP A 457 16.99 -15.32 -35.71
N TYR A 458 15.81 -15.49 -35.14
CA TYR A 458 15.53 -15.03 -33.78
C TYR A 458 16.21 -15.90 -32.71
N ASN A 459 16.09 -17.23 -32.79
CA ASN A 459 16.65 -18.14 -31.79
C ASN A 459 18.18 -18.15 -31.78
N SER A 460 18.82 -18.00 -32.94
CA SER A 460 20.29 -17.94 -33.04
C SER A 460 20.89 -16.70 -32.36
N ASN A 461 20.12 -15.63 -32.22
CA ASN A 461 20.56 -14.37 -31.63
C ASN A 461 20.26 -14.25 -30.13
N VAL A 462 19.49 -15.17 -29.53
CA VAL A 462 19.09 -15.08 -28.12
C VAL A 462 19.78 -16.16 -27.28
N MET A 463 20.65 -15.73 -26.37
CA MET A 463 21.25 -16.64 -25.39
C MET A 463 20.33 -16.83 -24.18
N VAL A 464 19.82 -18.05 -24.01
CA VAL A 464 18.95 -18.43 -22.88
C VAL A 464 19.81 -18.94 -21.72
N GLU A 465 20.49 -18.04 -21.03
CA GLU A 465 21.44 -18.43 -19.96
C GLU A 465 20.75 -18.74 -18.62
N LYS A 466 19.57 -18.16 -18.36
CA LYS A 466 18.93 -18.28 -17.05
C LYS A 466 18.33 -19.69 -16.88
N PRO A 467 18.63 -20.41 -15.77
CA PRO A 467 18.13 -21.77 -15.54
C PRO A 467 16.60 -21.90 -15.61
N GLN A 468 15.87 -20.87 -15.18
CA GLN A 468 14.41 -20.85 -15.20
C GLN A 468 13.82 -20.89 -16.62
N HIS A 469 14.50 -20.27 -17.60
CA HIS A 469 14.04 -20.27 -18.99
C HIS A 469 14.36 -21.62 -19.65
N LEU A 470 15.54 -22.18 -19.40
CA LEU A 470 15.91 -23.52 -19.85
C LEU A 470 14.95 -24.58 -19.31
N ASP A 471 14.61 -24.54 -18.01
CA ASP A 471 13.61 -25.42 -17.40
C ASP A 471 12.25 -25.34 -18.10
N GLN A 472 11.80 -24.14 -18.49
CA GLN A 472 10.56 -23.99 -19.25
C GLN A 472 10.65 -24.60 -20.66
N LEU A 473 11.79 -24.46 -21.34
CA LEU A 473 12.01 -25.05 -22.66
C LEU A 473 12.10 -26.58 -22.59
N TYR A 474 12.78 -27.13 -21.57
CA TYR A 474 12.81 -28.58 -21.35
C TYR A 474 11.42 -29.14 -21.06
N LYS A 475 10.62 -28.49 -20.21
CA LYS A 475 9.22 -28.89 -19.98
C LYS A 475 8.39 -28.83 -21.26
N LEU A 476 8.60 -27.82 -22.10
CA LEU A 476 7.92 -27.72 -23.39
C LEU A 476 8.33 -28.85 -24.33
N ARG A 477 9.62 -29.18 -24.37
CA ARG A 477 10.19 -30.30 -25.12
C ARG A 477 9.63 -31.66 -24.66
N GLU A 478 9.58 -31.91 -23.35
CA GLU A 478 8.99 -33.13 -22.78
C GLU A 478 7.51 -33.28 -23.14
N LYS A 479 6.76 -32.17 -23.15
CA LYS A 479 5.37 -32.19 -23.62
C LYS A 479 5.23 -32.55 -25.09
N LEU A 480 6.16 -32.07 -25.92
CA LEU A 480 6.23 -32.43 -27.33
C LEU A 480 6.52 -33.93 -27.53
N TYR A 481 7.45 -34.52 -26.77
CA TYR A 481 7.73 -35.97 -26.85
C TYR A 481 6.58 -36.85 -26.35
N SER A 482 5.92 -36.45 -25.27
CA SER A 482 4.85 -37.24 -24.62
C SER A 482 3.50 -37.20 -25.34
N ASN A 483 3.39 -36.54 -26.49
CA ASN A 483 2.11 -36.30 -27.17
C ASN A 483 1.05 -35.60 -26.31
N SER A 484 1.46 -34.91 -25.25
CA SER A 484 0.55 -34.13 -24.41
C SER A 484 0.08 -32.84 -25.12
N THR A 485 -1.04 -32.30 -24.65
CA THR A 485 -1.62 -31.04 -25.14
C THR A 485 -0.77 -29.85 -24.66
N LEU A 486 -0.45 -28.94 -25.59
CA LEU A 486 0.41 -27.76 -25.33
C LEU A 486 -0.32 -26.56 -24.73
#